data_AF-A0A2N8MIB4-F1
#
_entry.id   AF-A0A2N8MIB4-F1
#
_cell.length_a   1.000
_cell.length_b   1.000
_cell.length_c   1.000
_cell.angle_alpha   90.00
_cell.angle_beta   90.00
_cell.angle_gamma   90.00
#
_symmetry.space_group_name_H-M   'P 1'
#
loop_
_entity.id
_entity.type
_entity.pdbx_description
1 polymer ?
#
loop_
_entity_poly.entity_id
_entity_poly.type
_entity_poly.pdbx_seq_one_letter_code
_entity_poly.pdbx_strand_id
1 'polypeptide(L)'
;MPAVFEQAHSPFEETAIVRPYALTGGRTKANYALELETLISTKDHVAAGSLPSVAVGQIECISIIEECRTPRSVAEIAATLRVPLGVARVLISDAADAGLVSVHKTITGNDGAEAHLVLMERVLSGLRRL
;
A
#
# COMPACT_ATOMS: atom_id res chain seq x y z
N MET A 1 -41.74 30.02 23.17
CA MET A 1 -41.23 29.08 22.16
C MET A 1 -39.98 29.68 21.53
N PRO A 2 -38.79 29.10 21.70
CA PRO A 2 -37.69 29.33 20.78
C PRO A 2 -37.67 28.25 19.70
N ALA A 3 -37.24 28.66 18.50
CA ALA A 3 -37.16 27.84 17.31
C ALA A 3 -36.21 26.64 17.51
N VAL A 4 -36.71 25.46 17.16
CA VAL A 4 -35.94 24.23 17.03
C VAL A 4 -35.02 24.42 15.83
N PHE A 5 -33.70 24.44 16.08
CA PHE A 5 -32.72 24.28 15.01
C PHE A 5 -32.77 22.82 14.57
N GLU A 6 -33.48 22.56 13.46
CA GLU A 6 -33.42 21.31 12.72
C GLU A 6 -31.97 21.14 12.22
N GLN A 7 -31.18 20.35 12.93
CA GLN A 7 -29.83 20.01 12.49
C GLN A 7 -29.95 19.04 11.32
N ALA A 8 -29.62 19.54 10.12
CA ALA A 8 -29.53 18.76 8.90
C ALA A 8 -28.66 17.50 9.12
N HIS A 9 -29.25 16.34 8.82
CA HIS A 9 -28.56 15.07 8.71
C HIS A 9 -27.48 15.18 7.63
N SER A 10 -26.21 15.32 8.06
CA SER A 10 -25.07 15.18 7.17
C SER A 10 -25.00 13.73 6.72
N PRO A 11 -24.98 13.44 5.40
CA PRO A 11 -24.82 12.08 4.88
C PRO A 11 -23.37 11.67 5.12
N PHE A 12 -23.04 11.30 6.36
CA PHE A 12 -21.88 10.47 6.62
C PHE A 12 -22.21 9.13 6.00
N GLU A 13 -21.73 8.98 4.76
CA GLU A 13 -21.73 7.75 3.97
C GLU A 13 -21.66 6.55 4.90
N GLU A 14 -22.73 5.76 4.84
CA GLU A 14 -22.88 4.47 5.46
C GLU A 14 -21.85 3.52 4.79
N THR A 15 -20.58 3.68 5.18
CA THR A 15 -19.56 2.67 4.95
C THR A 15 -20.07 1.44 5.68
N ALA A 16 -20.55 0.46 4.93
CA ALA A 16 -20.96 -0.83 5.47
C ALA A 16 -19.86 -1.26 6.45
N ILE A 17 -20.18 -1.33 7.74
CA ILE A 17 -19.21 -1.61 8.81
C ILE A 17 -18.89 -3.10 8.71
N VAL A 18 -18.08 -3.46 7.72
CA VAL A 18 -17.49 -4.77 7.60
C VAL A 18 -16.46 -4.86 8.72
N ARG A 19 -16.53 -5.93 9.52
CA ARG A 19 -15.52 -6.18 10.54
C ARG A 19 -14.16 -6.21 9.85
N PRO A 20 -13.13 -5.46 10.30
CA PRO A 20 -11.87 -5.32 9.57
C PRO A 20 -11.20 -6.65 9.17
N TYR A 21 -11.43 -7.72 9.92
CA TYR A 21 -10.87 -9.05 9.64
C TYR A 21 -11.72 -9.93 8.70
N ALA A 22 -12.99 -9.57 8.49
CA ALA A 22 -13.83 -10.26 7.49
C ALA A 22 -13.26 -10.05 6.07
N LEU A 23 -12.66 -8.90 5.80
CA LEU A 23 -11.96 -8.59 4.54
C LEU A 23 -10.82 -9.57 4.22
N THR A 24 -10.14 -10.05 5.26
CA THR A 24 -9.00 -10.98 5.13
C THR A 24 -9.41 -12.46 5.19
N GLY A 25 -10.70 -12.76 5.37
CA GLY A 25 -11.19 -14.11 5.66
C GLY A 25 -10.66 -14.67 7.01
N GLY A 26 -10.35 -13.79 7.97
CA GLY A 26 -9.77 -14.17 9.26
C GLY A 26 -8.26 -14.35 9.28
N ARG A 27 -7.56 -14.16 8.16
CA ARG A 27 -6.09 -14.20 8.13
C ARG A 27 -5.49 -12.98 8.83
N THR A 28 -4.53 -13.24 9.71
CA THR A 28 -3.85 -12.19 10.51
C THR A 28 -2.37 -12.06 10.18
N LYS A 29 -1.85 -12.84 9.23
CA LYS A 29 -0.44 -12.83 8.81
C LYS A 29 -0.33 -12.63 7.31
N ALA A 30 0.56 -11.73 6.90
CA ALA A 30 1.01 -11.55 5.53
C ALA A 30 2.12 -12.55 5.18
N ASN A 31 2.25 -12.90 3.90
CA ASN A 31 3.31 -13.79 3.40
C ASN A 31 4.64 -13.05 3.23
N TYR A 32 4.60 -11.73 3.11
CA TYR A 32 5.76 -10.85 3.01
C TYR A 32 6.03 -10.14 4.34
N ALA A 33 7.31 -9.97 4.68
CA ALA A 33 7.75 -9.07 5.74
C ALA A 33 7.61 -7.62 5.27
N LEU A 34 6.43 -7.04 5.48
CA LEU A 34 6.07 -5.70 5.05
C LEU A 34 6.26 -4.71 6.21
N GLU A 35 7.43 -4.06 6.24
CA GLU A 35 7.70 -2.98 7.18
C GLU A 35 6.85 -1.75 6.85
N LEU A 36 6.74 -0.84 7.81
CA LEU A 36 5.83 0.31 7.71
C LEU A 36 6.21 1.23 6.54
N GLU A 37 7.52 1.38 6.31
CA GLU A 37 8.14 2.16 5.25
C GLU A 37 8.34 1.40 3.93
N THR A 38 8.02 0.11 3.86
CA THR A 38 8.19 -0.69 2.64
C THR A 38 7.35 -0.07 1.51
N LEU A 39 8.02 0.28 0.41
CA LEU A 39 7.35 0.86 -0.76
C LEU A 39 6.71 -0.24 -1.61
N ILE A 40 5.52 0.04 -2.09
CA ILE A 40 4.71 -0.80 -2.97
C ILE A 40 4.44 -0.01 -4.25
N SER A 41 4.51 -0.69 -5.39
CA SER A 41 4.13 -0.09 -6.69
C SER A 41 3.32 -1.05 -7.53
N THR A 42 2.40 -0.53 -8.30
CA THR A 42 1.66 -1.29 -9.30
C THR A 42 2.62 -1.76 -10.39
N LYS A 43 2.50 -3.03 -10.82
CA LYS A 43 3.34 -3.54 -11.91
C LYS A 43 2.94 -2.94 -13.25
N ASP A 44 3.90 -2.74 -14.14
CA ASP A 44 3.71 -2.05 -15.42
C ASP A 44 2.60 -2.64 -16.29
N HIS A 45 2.50 -3.97 -16.36
CA HIS A 45 1.44 -4.63 -17.15
C HIS A 45 0.03 -4.35 -16.61
N VAL A 46 -0.11 -4.23 -15.28
CA VAL A 46 -1.37 -3.88 -14.63
C VAL A 46 -1.68 -2.40 -14.85
N ALA A 47 -0.68 -1.53 -14.71
CA ALA A 47 -0.83 -0.11 -14.98
C ALA A 47 -1.26 0.18 -16.43
N ALA A 48 -0.82 -0.67 -17.37
CA ALA A 48 -1.21 -0.67 -18.78
C ALA A 48 -2.60 -1.26 -19.07
N GLY A 49 -3.35 -1.68 -18.04
CA GLY A 49 -4.73 -2.17 -18.14
C GLY A 49 -4.88 -3.68 -18.24
N SER A 50 -3.80 -4.47 -18.14
CA SER A 50 -3.88 -5.92 -18.06
C SER A 50 -4.18 -6.36 -16.63
N LEU A 51 -5.46 -6.21 -16.21
CA LEU A 51 -5.91 -6.70 -14.92
C LEU A 51 -6.36 -8.15 -15.02
N PRO A 52 -5.84 -9.07 -14.18
CA PRO A 52 -6.37 -10.42 -14.10
C PRO A 52 -7.81 -10.38 -13.56
N SER A 53 -8.67 -11.28 -14.06
CA SER A 53 -10.09 -11.34 -13.68
C SER A 53 -10.33 -11.49 -12.17
N VAL A 54 -9.36 -12.05 -11.43
CA VAL A 54 -9.40 -12.18 -9.97
C VAL A 54 -9.36 -10.82 -9.25
N ALA A 55 -8.71 -9.81 -9.82
CA ALA A 55 -8.61 -8.47 -9.22
C ALA A 55 -9.91 -7.67 -9.34
N VAL A 56 -10.75 -7.97 -10.32
CA VAL A 56 -11.97 -7.21 -10.63
C VAL A 56 -13.06 -7.38 -9.55
N GLY A 57 -12.98 -8.45 -8.75
CA GLY A 57 -13.98 -8.75 -7.72
C GLY A 57 -13.73 -8.11 -6.35
N GLN A 58 -12.58 -7.46 -6.12
CA GLN A 58 -12.18 -6.94 -4.81
C GLN A 58 -11.90 -5.44 -4.92
N ILE A 59 -12.80 -4.61 -4.39
CA ILE A 59 -12.71 -3.15 -4.47
C ILE A 59 -11.39 -2.66 -3.85
N GLU A 60 -10.97 -3.29 -2.75
CA GLU A 60 -9.74 -2.97 -2.05
C GLU A 60 -8.50 -3.22 -2.92
N CYS A 61 -8.50 -4.30 -3.74
CA CYS A 61 -7.42 -4.56 -4.68
C CYS A 61 -7.33 -3.46 -5.75
N ILE A 62 -8.47 -2.99 -6.26
CA ILE A 62 -8.51 -1.89 -7.23
C ILE A 62 -7.97 -0.60 -6.59
N SER A 63 -8.39 -0.28 -5.37
CA SER A 63 -7.87 0.88 -4.63
C SER A 63 -6.36 0.80 -4.41
N ILE A 64 -5.82 -0.36 -4.04
CA ILE A 64 -4.37 -0.56 -3.88
C ILE A 64 -3.64 -0.31 -5.21
N ILE A 65 -4.14 -0.86 -6.32
CA ILE A 65 -3.54 -0.69 -7.65
C ILE A 65 -3.51 0.79 -8.07
N GLU A 66 -4.59 1.53 -7.83
CA GLU A 66 -4.65 2.94 -8.19
C GLU A 66 -3.74 3.80 -7.31
N GLU A 67 -3.77 3.60 -5.99
CA GLU A 67 -2.93 4.36 -5.06
C GLU A 67 -1.43 4.06 -5.24
N CYS A 68 -1.08 2.87 -5.71
CA CYS A 68 0.30 2.43 -5.93
C CYS A 68 0.81 2.67 -7.36
N ARG A 69 0.09 3.40 -8.23
CA ARG A 69 0.65 3.84 -9.54
C ARG A 69 1.92 4.68 -9.35
N THR A 70 2.00 5.41 -8.25
CA THR A 70 3.26 5.94 -7.71
C THR A 70 3.65 5.12 -6.48
N PRO A 71 4.96 4.92 -6.21
CA PRO A 71 5.37 4.16 -5.04
C PRO A 71 4.82 4.75 -3.74
N ARG A 72 4.15 3.91 -2.93
CA ARG A 72 3.62 4.28 -1.60
C ARG A 72 4.00 3.28 -0.53
N SER A 73 4.17 3.78 0.69
CA SER A 73 4.49 2.95 1.84
C SER A 73 3.27 2.17 2.35
N VAL A 74 3.52 1.07 3.07
CA VAL A 74 2.46 0.28 3.73
C VAL A 74 1.64 1.13 4.70
N ALA A 75 2.27 2.07 5.42
CA ALA A 75 1.56 3.00 6.30
C ALA A 75 0.59 3.91 5.53
N GLU A 76 1.04 4.50 4.43
CA GLU A 76 0.19 5.37 3.61
C GLU A 76 -1.00 4.60 3.04
N ILE A 77 -0.78 3.38 2.55
CA ILE A 77 -1.84 2.52 2.03
C ILE A 77 -2.87 2.21 3.13
N ALA A 78 -2.42 1.84 4.34
CA ALA A 78 -3.32 1.57 5.47
C ALA A 78 -4.15 2.80 5.85
N ALA A 79 -3.53 3.99 5.86
CA ALA A 79 -4.19 5.25 6.17
C ALA A 79 -5.23 5.62 5.10
N THR A 80 -4.88 5.50 3.82
CA THR A 80 -5.78 5.79 2.69
C THR A 80 -6.98 4.86 2.67
N LEU A 81 -6.75 3.55 2.84
CA LEU A 81 -7.83 2.54 2.89
C LEU A 81 -8.63 2.58 4.21
N ARG A 82 -8.14 3.31 5.22
CA ARG A 82 -8.74 3.40 6.57
C ARG A 82 -8.93 2.03 7.22
N VAL A 83 -7.97 1.13 7.05
CA VAL A 83 -7.97 -0.21 7.64
C VAL A 83 -6.84 -0.38 8.66
N PRO A 84 -6.97 -1.30 9.63
CA PRO A 84 -5.86 -1.63 10.52
C PRO A 84 -4.61 -2.08 9.75
N LEU A 85 -3.43 -1.75 10.26
CA LEU A 85 -2.15 -2.05 9.59
C LEU A 85 -1.99 -3.55 9.25
N GLY A 86 -2.43 -4.44 10.13
CA GLY A 86 -2.39 -5.89 9.88
C GLY A 86 -3.27 -6.31 8.69
N VAL A 87 -4.43 -5.67 8.51
CA VAL A 87 -5.33 -5.91 7.37
C VAL A 87 -4.68 -5.39 6.09
N ALA A 88 -4.13 -4.18 6.09
CA ALA A 88 -3.42 -3.64 4.93
C ALA A 88 -2.28 -4.56 4.48
N ARG A 89 -1.47 -5.08 5.42
CA ARG A 89 -0.38 -6.02 5.11
C ARG A 89 -0.88 -7.29 4.44
N VAL A 90 -2.01 -7.86 4.89
CA VAL A 90 -2.60 -9.04 4.27
C VAL A 90 -3.09 -8.74 2.86
N LEU A 91 -3.82 -7.63 2.66
CA LEU A 91 -4.32 -7.23 1.35
C LEU A 91 -3.19 -6.95 0.35
N ILE A 92 -2.13 -6.26 0.79
CA ILE A 92 -0.94 -6.01 -0.03
C ILE A 92 -0.23 -7.32 -0.38
N SER A 93 -0.11 -8.24 0.59
CA SER A 93 0.46 -9.57 0.35
C SER A 93 -0.33 -10.34 -0.70
N ASP A 94 -1.66 -10.32 -0.64
CA ASP A 94 -2.52 -10.99 -1.61
C ASP A 94 -2.38 -10.36 -3.01
N ALA A 95 -2.32 -9.03 -3.08
CA ALA A 95 -2.08 -8.32 -4.33
C ALA A 95 -0.69 -8.65 -4.92
N ALA A 96 0.32 -8.82 -4.08
CA ALA A 96 1.66 -9.21 -4.50
C ALA A 96 1.69 -10.66 -5.01
N ASP A 97 1.03 -11.59 -4.30
CA ASP A 97 0.88 -13.00 -4.69
C ASP A 97 0.10 -13.14 -6.00
N ALA A 98 -0.93 -12.31 -6.21
CA ALA A 98 -1.67 -12.20 -7.46
C ALA A 98 -0.88 -11.52 -8.60
N GLY A 99 0.35 -11.08 -8.32
CA GLY A 99 1.22 -10.44 -9.30
C GLY A 99 0.83 -9.02 -9.67
N LEU A 100 -0.05 -8.37 -8.91
CA LEU A 100 -0.60 -7.05 -9.21
C LEU A 100 0.35 -5.91 -8.85
N VAL A 101 1.05 -6.08 -7.73
CA VAL A 101 1.99 -5.10 -7.20
C VAL A 101 3.38 -5.69 -7.04
N SER A 102 4.37 -4.80 -7.02
CA SER A 102 5.76 -5.08 -6.69
C SER A 102 6.05 -4.57 -5.29
N VAL A 103 6.66 -5.42 -4.46
CA VAL A 103 7.17 -5.06 -3.14
C VAL A 103 8.63 -4.66 -3.31
N HIS A 104 8.95 -3.40 -3.03
CA HIS A 104 10.33 -2.92 -3.10
C HIS A 104 11.08 -3.40 -1.88
N LYS A 105 12.17 -4.15 -2.09
CA LYS A 105 13.00 -4.64 -1.00
C LYS A 105 13.69 -3.44 -0.33
N THR A 106 13.28 -3.12 0.89
CA THR A 106 14.05 -2.23 1.75
C THR A 106 15.33 -2.95 2.16
N ILE A 107 16.50 -2.36 1.90
CA ILE A 107 17.77 -2.90 2.36
C ILE A 107 17.81 -2.72 3.89
N THR A 108 17.55 -3.79 4.64
CA THR A 108 17.63 -3.81 6.10
C THR A 108 18.92 -4.50 6.55
N GLY A 109 19.75 -3.80 7.32
CA GLY A 109 21.02 -4.35 7.84
C GLY A 109 22.17 -4.41 6.83
N ASN A 110 23.29 -5.01 7.27
CA ASN A 110 24.63 -4.95 6.65
C ASN A 110 24.74 -5.55 5.23
N ASP A 111 23.67 -6.12 4.68
CA ASP A 111 23.64 -6.70 3.34
C ASP A 111 23.62 -5.60 2.28
N GLY A 112 24.76 -5.40 1.62
CA GLY A 112 24.90 -4.41 0.54
C GLY A 112 25.05 -2.97 1.01
N ALA A 113 25.06 -2.69 2.31
CA ALA A 113 25.32 -1.36 2.87
C ALA A 113 26.69 -0.83 2.42
N GLU A 114 27.72 -1.68 2.46
CA GLU A 114 29.08 -1.33 2.01
C GLU A 114 29.12 -1.05 0.49
N ALA A 115 28.48 -1.90 -0.32
CA ALA A 115 28.40 -1.70 -1.77
C ALA A 115 27.64 -0.41 -2.13
N HIS A 116 26.59 -0.08 -1.39
CA HIS A 116 25.83 1.15 -1.57
C HIS A 116 26.64 2.38 -1.15
N LEU A 117 27.34 2.33 -0.02
CA LEU A 117 28.24 3.40 0.43
C LEU A 117 29.34 3.66 -0.60
N VAL A 118 29.98 2.61 -1.11
CA VAL A 118 30.99 2.73 -2.18
C VAL A 118 30.41 3.38 -3.43
N LEU A 119 29.16 3.06 -3.79
CA LEU A 119 28.48 3.69 -4.91
C LEU A 119 28.20 5.19 -4.63
N MET A 120 27.73 5.54 -3.43
CA MET A 120 27.50 6.93 -3.03
C MET A 120 28.80 7.74 -3.01
N GLU A 121 29.90 7.18 -2.51
CA GLU A 121 31.23 7.82 -2.53
C GLU A 121 31.72 8.06 -3.96
N ARG A 122 31.49 7.12 -4.87
CA ARG A 122 31.81 7.28 -6.30
C ARG A 122 30.99 8.41 -6.92
N VAL A 123 29.69 8.46 -6.66
CA VAL A 123 28.82 9.54 -7.15
C VAL A 123 29.27 10.90 -6.59
N LEU A 124 29.52 11.00 -5.28
CA LEU A 124 30.00 12.23 -4.63
C LEU A 124 31.34 12.70 -5.21
N SER A 125 32.27 11.76 -5.42
CA SER A 125 33.58 12.05 -6.03
C SER A 125 33.44 12.54 -7.47
N GLY A 126 32.49 12.00 -8.23
CA GLY A 126 32.17 12.46 -9.58
C GLY A 126 31.59 13.89 -9.58
N LEU A 127 30.62 14.16 -8.71
CA LEU A 127 29.98 15.48 -8.60
C LEU A 127 30.95 16.59 -8.15
N ARG A 128 31.96 16.27 -7.32
CA ARG A 128 32.99 17.24 -6.87
C ARG A 128 34.06 17.58 -7.91
N ARG A 129 34.13 16.84 -9.01
CA ARG A 129 35.11 17.06 -10.10
C ARG A 129 34.51 17.84 -11.28
N LEU A 130 33.29 18.33 -11.13
CA LEU A 130 32.60 19.25 -12.04
C LEU A 130 32.68 20.67 -11.46
#